data_AF-A0A962WSC8-F1
#
_entry.id   AF-A0A962WSC8-F1
#
_cell.length_a   1.000
_cell.length_b   1.000
_cell.length_c   1.000
_cell.angle_alpha   90.00
_cell.angle_beta   90.00
_cell.angle_gamma   90.00
#
_symmetry.space_group_name_H-M   'P 1'
#
loop_
_entity.id
_entity.type
_entity.pdbx_description
1 polymer ?
#
loop_
_entity_poly.entity_id
_entity_poly.type
_entity_poly.pdbx_seq_one_letter_code
_entity_poly.pdbx_strand_id
1 'polypeptide(L)'
;MGRLLNVFVDICLLRAGPQDLPGSHFLVLLTASLSLLTGTLVIVGTFGSLDTALAAQLLDILLLLGLLRLVLQLTGKSARFPQTASALFGSGVLINLVTMPLQLLGSADSPASSGGGLSGLFYLALVIWALVIVGHIIRHTLEIRIAAGIAIALGYFLIVNYIVQSLFTVA
;
A
#
# COMPACT_ATOMS: atom_id res chain seq x y z
N MET A 1 -22.09 7.33 4.51
CA MET A 1 -21.05 6.57 3.77
C MET A 1 -20.07 7.44 2.98
N GLY A 2 -20.48 8.48 2.25
CA GLY A 2 -19.56 9.26 1.39
C GLY A 2 -18.41 10.01 2.10
N ARG A 3 -18.56 10.37 3.38
CA ARG A 3 -17.51 11.10 4.12
C ARG A 3 -16.21 10.30 4.31
N LEU A 4 -16.29 8.99 4.52
CA LEU A 4 -15.10 8.15 4.73
C LEU A 4 -14.28 8.01 3.45
N LEU A 5 -14.95 7.77 2.32
CA LEU A 5 -14.29 7.72 1.01
C LEU A 5 -13.59 9.04 0.68
N ASN A 6 -14.23 10.17 0.97
CA ASN A 6 -13.61 11.49 0.79
C ASN A 6 -12.33 11.63 1.62
N VAL A 7 -12.33 11.20 2.88
CA VAL A 7 -11.13 11.23 3.73
C VAL A 7 -10.01 10.37 3.15
N PHE A 8 -10.30 9.16 2.65
CA PHE A 8 -9.27 8.33 2.00
C PHE A 8 -8.72 8.99 0.73
N VAL A 9 -9.57 9.60 -0.09
CA VAL A 9 -9.15 10.36 -1.28
C VAL A 9 -8.30 11.56 -0.86
N ASP A 10 -8.69 12.29 0.17
CA ASP A 10 -7.93 13.43 0.69
C ASP A 10 -6.58 12.99 1.26
N ILE A 11 -6.47 11.81 1.88
CA ILE A 11 -5.20 11.22 2.29
C ILE A 11 -4.35 10.90 1.04
N CYS A 12 -4.92 10.28 0.01
CA CYS A 12 -4.23 10.00 -1.26
C CYS A 12 -3.79 11.27 -2.01
N LEU A 13 -4.49 12.38 -1.81
CA LEU A 13 -4.15 13.72 -2.33
C LEU A 13 -3.25 14.52 -1.38
N LEU A 14 -2.78 13.92 -0.28
CA LEU A 14 -1.91 14.52 0.74
C LEU A 14 -2.54 15.72 1.48
N ARG A 15 -3.88 15.83 1.46
CA ARG A 15 -4.67 16.90 2.09
C ARG A 15 -5.13 16.58 3.50
N ALA A 16 -5.27 15.30 3.82
CA ALA A 16 -5.68 14.81 5.13
C ALA A 16 -4.61 13.89 5.76
N GLY A 17 -4.73 13.66 7.06
CA GLY A 17 -3.87 12.76 7.82
C GLY A 17 -4.62 11.53 8.35
N PRO A 18 -3.89 10.51 8.84
CA PRO A 18 -4.50 9.33 9.47
C PRO A 18 -5.37 9.68 10.69
N GLN A 19 -5.09 10.79 11.35
CA GLN A 19 -5.84 11.32 12.51
C GLN A 19 -7.30 11.70 12.19
N ASP A 20 -7.62 11.96 10.92
CA ASP A 20 -8.98 12.31 10.48
C ASP A 20 -9.87 11.06 10.33
N LEU A 21 -9.29 9.86 10.46
CA LEU A 21 -10.02 8.61 10.45
C LEU A 21 -10.53 8.23 11.86
N PRO A 22 -11.69 7.53 11.96
CA PRO A 22 -12.14 6.96 13.22
C PRO A 22 -11.16 5.88 13.71
N GLY A 23 -10.82 5.90 15.00
CA GLY A 23 -10.02 4.86 15.65
C GLY A 23 -10.78 3.54 15.88
N SER A 24 -11.35 2.95 14.82
CA SER A 24 -12.18 1.75 14.90
C SER A 24 -11.44 0.51 14.37
N HIS A 25 -11.41 -0.54 15.17
CA HIS A 25 -10.88 -1.85 14.74
C HIS A 25 -11.66 -2.45 13.56
N PHE A 26 -12.94 -2.14 13.45
CA PHE A 26 -13.76 -2.56 12.32
C PHE A 26 -13.26 -1.95 11.00
N LEU A 27 -12.85 -0.68 11.00
CA LEU A 27 -12.29 -0.04 9.80
C LEU A 27 -10.96 -0.66 9.39
N VAL A 28 -10.11 -1.03 10.36
CA VAL A 28 -8.86 -1.73 10.08
C VAL A 28 -9.14 -3.06 9.42
N LEU A 29 -10.05 -3.86 9.97
CA LEU A 29 -10.40 -5.17 9.42
C LEU A 29 -10.98 -5.03 8.01
N LEU A 30 -11.89 -4.08 7.81
CA LEU A 30 -12.54 -3.83 6.52
C LEU A 30 -11.51 -3.41 5.46
N THR A 31 -10.68 -2.42 5.77
CA THR A 31 -9.65 -1.91 4.83
C THR A 31 -8.58 -2.96 4.56
N ALA A 32 -8.14 -3.73 5.56
CA ALA A 32 -7.21 -4.83 5.39
C ALA A 32 -7.78 -5.94 4.49
N SER A 33 -9.06 -6.30 4.68
CA SER A 33 -9.74 -7.31 3.86
C SER A 33 -9.86 -6.87 2.40
N LEU A 34 -10.22 -5.60 2.18
CA LEU A 34 -10.26 -5.01 0.83
C LEU A 34 -8.85 -4.90 0.22
N SER A 35 -7.84 -4.57 1.01
CA SER A 35 -6.44 -4.50 0.56
C SER A 35 -5.92 -5.88 0.18
N LEU A 36 -6.29 -6.93 0.94
CA LEU A 36 -5.96 -8.31 0.61
C LEU A 36 -6.57 -8.71 -0.73
N LEU A 37 -7.87 -8.43 -0.93
CA LEU A 37 -8.56 -8.77 -2.16
C LEU A 37 -7.98 -8.02 -3.37
N THR A 38 -7.89 -6.69 -3.27
CA THR A 38 -7.41 -5.85 -4.38
C THR A 38 -5.93 -6.05 -4.67
N GLY A 39 -5.10 -6.21 -3.64
CA GLY A 39 -3.67 -6.47 -3.79
C GLY A 39 -3.39 -7.82 -4.44
N THR A 40 -4.09 -8.88 -4.00
CA THR A 40 -3.98 -10.22 -4.62
C THR A 40 -4.31 -10.17 -6.11
N LEU A 41 -5.41 -9.51 -6.48
CA LEU A 41 -5.82 -9.35 -7.87
C LEU A 41 -4.83 -8.50 -8.69
N VAL A 42 -4.12 -7.56 -8.07
CA VAL A 42 -3.09 -6.77 -8.73
C VAL A 42 -1.83 -7.58 -9.00
N ILE A 43 -1.44 -8.51 -8.11
CA ILE A 43 -0.17 -9.25 -8.24
C ILE A 43 -0.33 -10.66 -8.81
N VAL A 44 -1.56 -11.15 -9.00
CA VAL A 44 -1.81 -12.52 -9.50
C VAL A 44 -1.18 -12.78 -10.86
N GLY A 45 -1.16 -11.79 -11.76
CA GLY A 45 -0.51 -11.91 -13.07
C GLY A 45 1.00 -12.09 -12.98
N THR A 46 1.63 -11.53 -11.94
CA THR A 46 3.08 -11.60 -11.70
C THR A 46 3.51 -12.96 -11.14
N PHE A 47 2.69 -13.56 -10.28
CA PHE A 47 3.02 -14.84 -9.62
C PHE A 47 2.45 -16.07 -10.32
N GLY A 48 1.62 -15.89 -11.36
CA GLY A 48 1.05 -16.97 -12.17
C GLY A 48 0.04 -17.87 -11.47
N SER A 49 -0.11 -17.78 -10.15
CA SER A 49 -1.07 -18.55 -9.37
C SER A 49 -1.76 -17.69 -8.31
N LEU A 50 -3.06 -17.93 -8.12
CA LEU A 50 -3.86 -17.21 -7.13
C LEU A 50 -3.43 -17.52 -5.70
N ASP A 51 -2.99 -18.75 -5.43
CA ASP A 51 -2.57 -19.19 -4.10
C ASP A 51 -1.26 -18.51 -3.68
N THR A 52 -0.27 -18.43 -4.57
CA THR A 52 0.99 -17.72 -4.29
C THR A 52 0.77 -16.22 -4.14
N ALA A 53 -0.07 -15.62 -4.99
CA ALA A 53 -0.43 -14.20 -4.88
C ALA A 53 -1.14 -13.89 -3.55
N LEU A 54 -2.10 -14.73 -3.14
CA LEU A 54 -2.81 -14.55 -1.88
C LEU A 54 -1.85 -14.69 -0.70
N ALA A 55 -0.98 -15.70 -0.70
CA ALA A 55 0.02 -15.91 0.35
C ALA A 55 1.02 -14.75 0.43
N ALA A 56 1.50 -14.23 -0.71
CA ALA A 56 2.39 -13.08 -0.78
C ALA A 56 1.71 -11.80 -0.25
N GLN A 57 0.47 -11.53 -0.66
CA GLN A 57 -0.28 -10.37 -0.19
C GLN A 57 -0.62 -10.46 1.31
N LEU A 58 -0.92 -11.66 1.80
CA LEU A 58 -1.15 -11.90 3.22
C LEU A 58 0.12 -11.64 4.03
N LEU A 59 1.27 -12.12 3.55
CA LEU A 59 2.57 -11.87 4.17
C LEU A 59 2.89 -10.38 4.21
N ASP A 60 2.70 -9.64 3.12
CA ASP A 60 2.87 -8.18 3.07
C ASP A 60 2.03 -7.47 4.14
N ILE A 61 0.74 -7.80 4.24
CA ILE A 61 -0.15 -7.23 5.26
C ILE A 61 0.35 -7.53 6.67
N LEU A 62 0.78 -8.77 6.94
CA LEU A 62 1.29 -9.16 8.25
C LEU A 62 2.59 -8.43 8.61
N LEU A 63 3.51 -8.30 7.65
CA LEU A 63 4.75 -7.55 7.82
C LEU A 63 4.47 -6.07 8.08
N LEU A 64 3.54 -5.46 7.33
CA LEU A 64 3.11 -4.08 7.53
C LEU A 64 2.56 -3.87 8.93
N LEU A 65 1.62 -4.71 9.36
CA LEU A 65 1.00 -4.62 10.69
C LEU A 65 2.02 -4.82 11.80
N GLY A 66 2.92 -5.79 11.64
CA GLY A 66 3.98 -6.08 12.59
C GLY A 66 4.93 -4.91 12.74
N LEU A 67 5.44 -4.37 11.62
CA LEU A 67 6.36 -3.24 11.62
C LEU A 67 5.68 -1.98 12.16
N LEU A 68 4.44 -1.70 11.73
CA LEU A 68 3.68 -0.55 12.22
C LEU A 68 3.48 -0.63 13.73
N ARG A 69 3.12 -1.80 14.27
CA ARG A 69 3.00 -1.99 15.71
C ARG A 69 4.32 -1.78 16.44
N LEU A 70 5.40 -2.35 15.93
CA LEU A 70 6.73 -2.22 16.51
C LEU A 70 7.15 -0.74 16.58
N VAL A 71 7.05 -0.02 15.46
CA VAL A 71 7.43 1.40 15.39
C VAL A 71 6.56 2.26 16.31
N LEU A 72 5.25 2.00 16.37
CA LEU A 72 4.35 2.74 17.27
C LEU A 72 4.61 2.45 18.75
N GLN A 73 5.00 1.22 19.10
CA GLN A 73 5.39 0.88 20.46
C GLN A 73 6.69 1.58 20.87
N LEU A 74 7.72 1.54 20.01
CA LEU A 74 9.00 2.21 20.26
C LEU A 74 8.86 3.73 20.37
N THR A 75 7.87 4.32 19.71
CA THR A 75 7.62 5.78 19.72
C THR A 75 6.57 6.19 20.75
N GLY A 76 5.99 5.25 21.50
CA GLY A 76 4.96 5.53 22.51
C GLY A 76 3.60 5.97 21.93
N LYS A 77 3.36 5.76 20.62
CA LYS A 77 2.17 6.22 19.89
C LYS A 77 1.18 5.11 19.53
N SER A 78 1.18 4.00 20.28
CA SER A 78 0.33 2.82 20.06
C SER A 78 -1.17 3.12 19.87
N ALA A 79 -1.70 4.19 20.48
CA ALA A 79 -3.09 4.62 20.31
C ALA A 79 -3.44 5.03 18.87
N ARG A 80 -2.45 5.41 18.04
CA ARG A 80 -2.62 5.80 16.63
C ARG A 80 -2.64 4.61 15.67
N PHE A 81 -2.50 3.38 16.17
CA PHE A 81 -2.47 2.17 15.36
C PHE A 81 -3.70 2.00 14.45
N PRO A 82 -4.95 2.00 14.95
CA PRO A 82 -6.11 1.71 14.10
C PRO A 82 -6.30 2.75 12.99
N GLN A 83 -6.02 4.01 13.29
CA GLN A 83 -6.04 5.11 12.32
C GLN A 83 -4.98 4.95 11.24
N THR A 84 -3.74 4.67 11.65
CA THR A 84 -2.62 4.53 10.71
C THR A 84 -2.77 3.28 9.84
N ALA A 85 -3.16 2.14 10.43
CA ALA A 85 -3.39 0.91 9.68
C ALA A 85 -4.53 1.08 8.67
N SER A 86 -5.64 1.69 9.08
CA SER A 86 -6.75 1.97 8.17
C SER A 86 -6.35 2.93 7.04
N ALA A 87 -5.55 3.96 7.33
CA ALA A 87 -5.05 4.88 6.32
C ALA A 87 -4.14 4.18 5.29
N LEU A 88 -3.22 3.33 5.75
CA LEU A 88 -2.30 2.60 4.88
C LEU A 88 -3.07 1.62 3.98
N PHE A 89 -3.94 0.79 4.55
CA PHE A 89 -4.72 -0.16 3.75
C PHE A 89 -5.76 0.52 2.87
N GLY A 90 -6.47 1.54 3.38
CA GLY A 90 -7.47 2.26 2.62
C GLY A 90 -6.88 3.02 1.42
N SER A 91 -5.72 3.67 1.60
CA SER A 91 -5.00 4.29 0.48
C SER A 91 -4.44 3.25 -0.48
N GLY A 92 -3.92 2.12 0.03
CA GLY A 92 -3.50 0.98 -0.80
C GLY A 92 -4.62 0.44 -1.69
N VAL A 93 -5.83 0.28 -1.15
CA VAL A 93 -7.02 -0.12 -1.95
C VAL A 93 -7.30 0.86 -3.09
N LEU A 94 -7.24 2.17 -2.81
CA LEU A 94 -7.46 3.19 -3.86
C LEU A 94 -6.38 3.12 -4.94
N ILE A 95 -5.11 2.94 -4.55
CA ILE A 95 -4.01 2.77 -5.51
C ILE A 95 -4.16 1.48 -6.31
N ASN A 96 -4.55 0.38 -5.68
CA ASN A 96 -4.79 -0.91 -6.35
C ASN A 96 -5.93 -0.79 -7.37
N LEU A 97 -7.01 -0.09 -7.04
CA LEU A 97 -8.13 0.17 -7.95
C LEU A 97 -7.72 0.97 -9.19
N VAL A 98 -6.77 1.91 -9.04
CA VAL A 98 -6.19 2.64 -10.19
C VAL A 98 -5.18 1.77 -10.96
N THR A 99 -4.50 0.85 -10.27
CA THR A 99 -3.48 -0.02 -10.86
C THR A 99 -4.09 -1.16 -11.71
N MET A 100 -5.24 -1.70 -11.31
CA MET A 100 -5.95 -2.75 -12.06
C MET A 100 -6.23 -2.42 -13.54
N PRO A 101 -6.90 -1.30 -13.90
CA PRO A 101 -7.19 -0.99 -15.29
C PRO A 101 -5.92 -0.77 -16.11
N LEU A 102 -4.83 -0.28 -15.51
CA LEU A 102 -3.56 -0.15 -16.20
C LEU A 102 -2.97 -1.48 -16.60
N GLN A 103 -3.12 -2.51 -15.76
CA GLN A 103 -2.66 -3.86 -16.11
C GLN A 103 -3.48 -4.45 -17.25
N LEU A 104 -4.80 -4.24 -17.25
CA LEU A 104 -5.69 -4.69 -18.33
C LEU A 104 -5.36 -3.99 -19.66
N LEU A 105 -5.08 -2.68 -19.62
CA LEU A 105 -4.70 -1.90 -20.80
C LEU A 105 -3.27 -2.23 -21.28
N GLY A 106 -2.35 -2.50 -20.36
CA GLY A 106 -0.98 -2.88 -20.66
C GLY A 106 -0.82 -4.31 -21.20
N SER A 107 -1.76 -5.21 -20.89
CA SER A 107 -1.77 -6.60 -21.38
C SER A 107 -2.14 -6.72 -22.86
N ALA A 108 -2.60 -5.64 -23.49
CA ALA A 108 -2.87 -5.61 -24.93
C ALA A 108 -1.59 -5.63 -25.78
N ASP A 109 -0.44 -5.28 -25.19
CA ASP A 109 0.89 -5.45 -25.77
C ASP A 109 1.66 -6.52 -24.97
N SER A 110 2.29 -7.46 -25.68
CA SER A 110 2.86 -8.70 -25.12
C SER A 110 3.94 -8.49 -24.03
N PRO A 111 4.17 -9.47 -23.13
CA PRO A 111 5.06 -9.32 -21.95
C PRO A 111 6.57 -9.21 -22.24
N ALA A 112 6.97 -9.19 -23.52
CA ALA A 112 8.37 -9.32 -23.94
C ALA A 112 8.84 -8.21 -24.92
N SER A 113 8.02 -7.21 -25.22
CA SER A 113 8.44 -6.04 -25.99
C SER A 113 8.52 -4.84 -25.07
N SER A 114 9.72 -4.34 -24.86
CA SER A 114 9.98 -2.97 -24.40
C SER A 114 9.17 -1.96 -25.22
N GLY A 115 8.00 -1.53 -24.72
CA GLY A 115 7.15 -0.48 -25.31
C GLY A 115 5.68 -0.75 -24.99
N GLY A 116 4.88 0.20 -24.52
CA GLY A 116 5.06 1.64 -24.53
C GLY A 116 5.65 2.23 -23.25
N GLY A 117 6.70 3.03 -23.40
CA GLY A 117 7.33 3.75 -22.29
C GLY A 117 6.35 4.54 -21.43
N LEU A 118 5.19 4.96 -21.98
CA LEU A 118 4.17 5.69 -21.23
C LEU A 118 3.52 4.85 -20.12
N SER A 119 3.19 3.57 -20.36
CA SER A 119 2.55 2.71 -19.35
C SER A 119 3.51 2.35 -18.20
N GLY A 120 4.77 2.05 -18.54
CA GLY A 120 5.82 1.83 -17.54
C GLY A 120 6.13 3.09 -16.72
N LEU A 121 6.19 4.26 -17.36
CA LEU A 121 6.35 5.55 -16.67
C LEU A 121 5.16 5.87 -15.77
N PHE A 122 3.94 5.55 -16.20
CA PHE A 122 2.74 5.77 -15.38
C PHE A 122 2.71 4.82 -14.18
N TYR A 123 3.08 3.55 -14.35
CA TYR A 123 3.25 2.62 -13.24
C TYR A 123 4.33 3.10 -12.26
N LEU A 124 5.49 3.55 -12.76
CA LEU A 124 6.54 4.12 -11.92
C LEU A 124 6.05 5.37 -11.16
N ALA A 125 5.31 6.26 -11.83
CA ALA A 125 4.71 7.43 -11.21
C ALA A 125 3.73 7.04 -10.09
N LEU A 126 2.92 5.99 -10.28
CA LEU A 126 2.03 5.46 -9.25
C LEU A 126 2.80 4.86 -8.07
N VAL A 127 3.89 4.13 -8.31
CA VAL A 127 4.74 3.59 -7.23
C VAL A 127 5.36 4.73 -6.42
N ILE A 128 5.90 5.75 -7.10
CA ILE A 128 6.43 6.95 -6.44
C ILE A 128 5.32 7.65 -5.64
N TRP A 129 4.14 7.81 -6.22
CA TRP A 129 3.00 8.44 -5.54
C TRP A 129 2.56 7.65 -4.30
N ALA A 130 2.50 6.32 -4.41
CA ALA A 130 2.19 5.44 -3.28
C ALA A 130 3.23 5.58 -2.17
N LEU A 131 4.53 5.63 -2.50
CA LEU A 131 5.61 5.89 -1.52
C LEU A 131 5.44 7.25 -0.84
N VAL A 132 5.06 8.30 -1.59
CA VAL A 132 4.79 9.62 -1.03
C VAL A 132 3.59 9.58 -0.08
N ILE A 133 2.51 8.88 -0.43
CA ILE A 133 1.33 8.71 0.43
C ILE A 133 1.73 8.00 1.73
N VAL A 134 2.45 6.87 1.64
CA VAL A 134 2.90 6.12 2.83
C VAL A 134 3.82 6.99 3.68
N GLY A 135 4.76 7.70 3.07
CA GLY A 135 5.65 8.63 3.77
C GLY A 135 4.89 9.77 4.45
N HIS A 136 3.85 10.31 3.82
CA HIS A 136 2.98 11.34 4.39
C HIS A 136 2.13 10.82 5.56
N ILE A 137 1.62 9.59 5.47
CA ILE A 137 0.91 8.94 6.57
C ILE A 137 1.86 8.74 7.76
N ILE A 138 3.04 8.14 7.53
CA ILE A 138 4.06 7.89 8.56
C ILE A 138 4.51 9.20 9.21
N ARG A 139 4.69 10.26 8.41
CA ARG A 139 5.03 11.60 8.91
C ARG A 139 4.04 12.07 9.97
N HIS A 140 2.73 11.98 9.71
CA HIS A 140 1.69 12.40 10.66
C HIS A 140 1.59 11.45 11.86
N THR A 141 1.76 10.16 11.63
CA THR A 141 1.75 9.16 12.70
C THR A 141 2.88 9.39 13.69
N LEU A 142 4.11 9.57 13.20
CA LEU A 142 5.31 9.70 14.03
C LEU A 142 5.66 11.15 14.37
N GLU A 143 4.98 12.14 13.79
CA GLU A 143 5.26 13.59 13.93
C GLU A 143 6.70 13.94 13.54
N ILE A 144 7.18 13.32 12.46
CA ILE A 144 8.53 13.54 11.92
C ILE A 144 8.50 14.42 10.67
N ARG A 145 9.68 14.72 10.11
CA ARG A 145 9.79 15.42 8.82
C ARG A 145 9.36 14.51 7.68
N ILE A 146 8.79 15.08 6.61
CA ILE A 146 8.32 14.31 5.44
C ILE A 146 9.44 13.46 4.81
N ALA A 147 10.66 14.00 4.74
CA ALA A 147 11.81 13.27 4.22
C ALA A 147 12.12 11.99 5.01
N ALA A 148 12.00 12.03 6.34
CA ALA A 148 12.18 10.85 7.18
C ALA A 148 11.03 9.86 6.99
N GLY A 149 9.79 10.34 6.85
CA GLY A 149 8.63 9.49 6.53
C GLY A 149 8.80 8.76 5.20
N ILE A 150 9.23 9.46 4.15
CA ILE A 150 9.52 8.88 2.83
C ILE A 150 10.67 7.87 2.92
N ALA A 151 11.75 8.17 3.65
CA ALA A 151 12.86 7.24 3.83
C ALA A 151 12.40 5.94 4.52
N ILE A 152 11.54 6.02 5.53
CA ILE A 152 10.96 4.84 6.19
C ILE A 152 10.06 4.08 5.22
N ALA A 153 9.22 4.77 4.44
CA ALA A 153 8.35 4.16 3.44
C ALA A 153 9.15 3.39 2.37
N LEU A 154 10.23 4.00 1.88
CA LEU A 154 11.14 3.39 0.91
C LEU A 154 11.85 2.17 1.51
N GLY A 155 12.38 2.29 2.74
CA GLY A 155 13.03 1.18 3.44
C GLY A 155 12.07 0.00 3.65
N TYR A 156 10.84 0.28 4.08
CA TYR A 156 9.77 -0.71 4.18
C TYR A 156 9.51 -1.40 2.83
N PHE A 157 9.30 -0.62 1.77
CA PHE A 157 9.03 -1.13 0.43
C PHE A 157 10.13 -2.07 -0.05
N LEU A 158 11.41 -1.68 0.10
CA LEU A 158 12.55 -2.51 -0.31
C LEU A 158 12.67 -3.80 0.51
N ILE A 159 12.54 -3.71 1.84
CA ILE A 159 12.65 -4.86 2.73
C ILE A 159 11.54 -5.88 2.43
N VAL A 160 10.28 -5.43 2.35
CA VAL A 160 9.16 -6.32 2.09
C VAL A 160 9.26 -6.94 0.71
N ASN A 161 9.60 -6.14 -0.30
CA ASN A 161 9.76 -6.66 -1.66
C ASN A 161 10.87 -7.73 -1.72
N TYR A 162 12.00 -7.50 -1.05
CA TYR A 162 13.08 -8.48 -0.92
C TYR A 162 12.62 -9.77 -0.22
N ILE A 163 11.93 -9.66 0.93
CA ILE A 163 11.41 -10.81 1.66
C ILE A 163 10.44 -11.59 0.78
N VAL A 164 9.45 -10.94 0.17
CA VAL A 164 8.45 -11.59 -0.68
C VAL A 164 9.11 -12.32 -1.85
N GLN A 165 10.06 -11.68 -2.56
CA GLN A 165 10.76 -12.35 -3.67
C GLN A 165 11.66 -13.50 -3.23
N SER A 166 12.20 -13.46 -2.01
CA SER A 166 13.02 -14.56 -1.48
C SER A 166 12.19 -15.80 -1.10
N LEU A 167 10.92 -15.59 -0.73
CA LEU A 167 10.00 -16.64 -0.30
C LEU A 167 9.10 -17.16 -1.45
N PHE A 168 8.76 -16.29 -2.39
CA PHE A 168 7.88 -16.59 -3.52
C PHE A 168 8.62 -16.30 -4.83
N THR A 169 8.84 -17.36 -5.61
CA THR A 169 9.41 -17.24 -6.95
C THR A 169 8.41 -16.56 -7.88
N VAL A 170 8.84 -15.49 -8.54
CA VAL A 170 8.09 -14.84 -9.62
C VAL A 170 8.05 -15.78 -10.83
N ALA A 171 6.90 -15.87 -11.49
CA ALA A 171 6.68 -16.78 -12.62
C ALA A 171 7.40 -16.33 -13.90
#